data_AF-A0A3M2B8S1-F1
#
_entry.id   AF-A0A3M2B8S1-F1
#
_cell.length_a   1.000
_cell.length_b   1.000
_cell.length_c   1.000
_cell.angle_alpha   90.00
_cell.angle_beta   90.00
_cell.angle_gamma   90.00
#
_symmetry.space_group_name_H-M   'P 1'
#
loop_
_entity.id
_entity.type
_entity.pdbx_description
1 polymer ?
#
loop_
_entity_poly.entity_id
_entity_poly.type
_entity_poly.pdbx_seq_one_letter_code
_entity_poly.pdbx_strand_id
1 'polypeptide(L)'
;MAMKRFFGFTLALAFASGLALAQPRVVINEFAYDDTGTDDLEFIELYNADTVPVDITGWIVNCGDQLTGDNNPDFVIGDDDGDGIPDRTVILQPGQFYVIGTPTLNTRCGGCVNQLINPGSAGVLENDNEWIALIISGETRTVVDAVAYEVNKSPLANWAPADIIPQLGGGLWGNYQSLEESATTDDAFMTIGRWRDGYDTNVNGRDFGHFRPTPGASNNLPALTSRVCLNFDNYSVGNIPAEFIGSYRNPRVIAPTQADNTAATGFNPNAIPASPSGGKAMMVRDWAGGGNVAIANSLFENGKAGYDLYIYIDPAAPPATRVETWMIGLLGSPESLHNHPLISNSANG
;
A
#
# COMPACT_ATOMS: atom_id res chain seq x y z
N MET A 1 -58.31 -45.83 -38.88
CA MET A 1 -57.00 -45.45 -38.30
C MET A 1 -56.69 -44.03 -38.72
N ALA A 2 -56.88 -43.06 -37.82
CA ALA A 2 -56.64 -41.64 -38.09
C ALA A 2 -55.22 -41.26 -37.63
N MET A 3 -54.39 -40.85 -38.58
CA MET A 3 -53.02 -40.41 -38.36
C MET A 3 -53.04 -38.94 -37.90
N LYS A 4 -52.81 -38.69 -36.61
CA LYS A 4 -52.62 -37.33 -36.07
C LYS A 4 -51.16 -36.92 -36.27
N ARG A 5 -50.91 -35.94 -37.14
CA ARG A 5 -49.63 -35.25 -37.27
C ARG A 5 -49.51 -34.25 -36.10
N PHE A 6 -48.58 -34.48 -35.19
CA PHE A 6 -48.18 -33.49 -34.21
C PHE A 6 -47.07 -32.62 -34.82
N PHE A 7 -47.42 -31.40 -35.22
CA PHE A 7 -46.45 -30.31 -35.37
C PHE A 7 -46.22 -29.73 -33.97
N GLY A 8 -45.18 -30.21 -33.28
CA GLY A 8 -44.69 -29.60 -32.05
C GLY A 8 -43.70 -28.51 -32.42
N PHE A 9 -44.13 -27.25 -32.36
CA PHE A 9 -43.23 -26.10 -32.38
C PHE A 9 -42.32 -26.18 -31.14
N THR A 10 -41.00 -26.20 -31.36
CA THR A 10 -39.99 -25.97 -30.34
C THR A 10 -40.09 -24.51 -29.88
N LEU A 11 -40.70 -24.30 -28.71
CA LEU A 11 -40.56 -23.04 -27.99
C LEU A 11 -39.24 -23.10 -27.21
N ALA A 12 -38.13 -22.77 -27.88
CA ALA A 12 -36.88 -22.50 -27.19
C ALA A 12 -37.03 -21.15 -26.48
N LEU A 13 -37.40 -21.21 -25.20
CA LEU A 13 -37.47 -20.06 -24.32
C LEU A 13 -36.02 -19.59 -24.04
N ALA A 14 -35.54 -18.64 -24.83
CA ALA A 14 -34.28 -17.97 -24.56
C ALA A 14 -34.44 -17.14 -23.28
N PHE A 15 -33.92 -17.66 -22.15
CA PHE A 15 -33.60 -16.85 -20.99
C PHE A 15 -32.39 -15.97 -21.35
N ALA A 16 -32.64 -14.89 -22.07
CA ALA A 16 -31.73 -13.75 -22.13
C ALA A 16 -31.92 -12.93 -20.85
N SER A 17 -31.56 -13.50 -19.70
CA SER A 17 -31.27 -12.68 -18.52
C SER A 17 -29.94 -12.00 -18.81
N GLY A 18 -29.98 -10.67 -18.95
CA GLY A 18 -28.78 -9.84 -19.06
C GLY A 18 -27.91 -10.01 -17.83
N LEU A 19 -27.03 -11.00 -17.87
CA LEU A 19 -25.81 -11.00 -17.10
C LEU A 19 -25.05 -9.78 -17.62
N ALA A 20 -25.15 -8.65 -16.92
CA ALA A 20 -24.07 -7.70 -16.93
C ALA A 20 -22.83 -8.53 -16.60
N LEU A 21 -21.93 -8.70 -17.58
CA LEU A 21 -20.66 -9.34 -17.32
C LEU A 21 -20.05 -8.55 -16.17
N ALA A 22 -19.87 -9.21 -15.02
CA ALA A 22 -19.19 -8.57 -13.91
C ALA A 22 -17.84 -8.08 -14.44
N GLN A 23 -17.51 -6.82 -14.14
CA GLN A 23 -16.24 -6.25 -14.51
C GLN A 23 -15.12 -7.13 -13.93
N PRO A 24 -14.07 -7.47 -14.71
CA PRO A 24 -13.02 -8.33 -14.22
C PRO A 24 -12.41 -7.75 -12.95
N ARG A 25 -12.17 -8.60 -11.94
CA ARG A 25 -11.60 -8.16 -10.66
C ARG A 25 -10.08 -8.15 -10.70
N VAL A 26 -9.50 -7.27 -11.52
CA VAL A 26 -8.06 -6.96 -11.48
C VAL A 26 -7.87 -5.65 -10.74
N VAL A 27 -6.99 -5.62 -9.75
CA VAL A 27 -6.76 -4.45 -8.89
C VAL A 27 -5.28 -4.07 -8.87
N ILE A 28 -4.98 -2.81 -8.57
CA ILE A 28 -3.66 -2.35 -8.14
C ILE A 28 -3.42 -2.94 -6.75
N ASN A 29 -2.40 -3.76 -6.58
CA ASN A 29 -2.16 -4.53 -5.36
C ASN A 29 -1.06 -3.93 -4.49
N GLU A 30 0.00 -3.44 -5.11
CA GLU A 30 1.17 -2.89 -4.44
C GLU A 30 1.84 -1.85 -5.33
N PHE A 31 2.44 -0.82 -4.73
CA PHE A 31 3.25 0.16 -5.44
C PHE A 31 4.31 0.77 -4.52
N ALA A 32 5.35 1.31 -5.13
CA ALA A 32 6.39 2.07 -4.46
C ALA A 32 6.72 3.33 -5.28
N TYR A 33 6.81 4.45 -4.58
CA TYR A 33 7.19 5.78 -5.07
C TYR A 33 8.08 6.47 -4.03
N ASP A 34 8.85 7.49 -4.43
CA ASP A 34 9.74 8.25 -3.53
C ASP A 34 10.66 7.33 -2.71
N ASP A 35 11.48 6.51 -3.37
CA ASP A 35 12.40 5.64 -2.65
C ASP A 35 13.63 6.40 -2.13
N THR A 36 14.12 6.07 -0.93
CA THR A 36 15.24 6.85 -0.35
C THR A 36 16.55 6.58 -1.10
N GLY A 37 16.83 7.36 -2.13
CA GLY A 37 18.10 7.26 -2.82
C GLY A 37 18.01 7.78 -4.23
N THR A 38 17.95 6.86 -5.19
CA THR A 38 17.96 7.19 -6.62
C THR A 38 16.58 7.20 -7.26
N ASP A 39 15.52 6.93 -6.51
CA ASP A 39 14.16 6.73 -7.02
C ASP A 39 14.12 5.63 -8.10
N ASP A 40 14.95 4.59 -7.96
CA ASP A 40 15.12 3.54 -8.97
C ASP A 40 14.48 2.21 -8.60
N LEU A 41 13.65 2.15 -7.56
CA LEU A 41 12.95 0.94 -7.11
C LEU A 41 11.44 1.03 -7.25
N GLU A 42 10.95 2.00 -8.00
CA GLU A 42 9.52 2.25 -8.19
C GLU A 42 8.86 1.16 -9.03
N PHE A 43 7.61 0.88 -8.68
CA PHE A 43 6.78 -0.08 -9.41
C PHE A 43 5.31 0.07 -9.10
N ILE A 44 4.52 -0.56 -9.97
CA ILE A 44 3.10 -0.80 -9.80
C ILE A 44 2.86 -2.29 -10.03
N GLU A 45 2.20 -2.95 -9.09
CA GLU A 45 1.79 -4.34 -9.16
C GLU A 45 0.27 -4.43 -9.31
N LEU A 46 -0.18 -5.27 -10.23
CA LEU A 46 -1.58 -5.65 -10.39
C LEU A 46 -1.80 -7.07 -9.87
N TYR A 47 -3.02 -7.36 -9.43
CA TYR A 47 -3.42 -8.70 -8.99
C TYR A 47 -4.78 -9.10 -9.57
N ASN A 48 -4.89 -10.32 -10.09
CA ASN A 48 -6.17 -10.89 -10.50
C ASN A 48 -6.89 -11.52 -9.30
N ALA A 49 -7.85 -10.79 -8.74
CA ALA A 49 -8.75 -11.21 -7.67
C ALA A 49 -10.01 -11.93 -8.16
N ASP A 50 -10.12 -12.21 -9.46
CA ASP A 50 -11.17 -13.02 -10.04
C ASP A 50 -10.87 -14.52 -9.88
N THR A 51 -11.88 -15.34 -10.14
CA THR A 51 -11.79 -16.80 -10.15
C THR A 51 -11.51 -17.36 -11.55
N VAL A 52 -11.42 -16.50 -12.56
CA VAL A 52 -11.15 -16.84 -13.95
C VAL A 52 -9.96 -16.04 -14.51
N PRO A 53 -9.29 -16.55 -15.56
CA PRO A 53 -8.24 -15.78 -16.24
C PRO A 53 -8.81 -14.50 -16.86
N VAL A 54 -8.06 -13.40 -16.77
CA VAL A 54 -8.42 -12.10 -17.35
C VAL A 54 -7.38 -11.72 -18.39
N ASP A 55 -7.82 -11.41 -19.60
CA ASP A 55 -6.96 -10.80 -20.63
C ASP A 55 -6.87 -9.29 -20.36
N ILE A 56 -5.68 -8.85 -19.97
CA ILE A 56 -5.36 -7.45 -19.64
C ILE A 56 -4.50 -6.80 -20.73
N THR A 57 -4.34 -7.44 -21.89
CA THR A 57 -3.57 -6.88 -23.02
C THR A 57 -4.14 -5.53 -23.43
N GLY A 58 -3.28 -4.51 -23.51
CA GLY A 58 -3.67 -3.16 -23.92
C GLY A 58 -4.54 -2.39 -22.93
N TRP A 59 -4.78 -2.93 -21.72
CA TRP A 59 -5.23 -2.10 -20.61
C TRP A 59 -4.13 -1.09 -20.28
N ILE A 60 -4.51 0.03 -19.68
CA ILE A 60 -3.58 1.11 -19.38
C ILE A 60 -3.49 1.27 -17.88
N VAL A 61 -2.27 1.35 -17.35
CA VAL A 61 -2.02 1.94 -16.04
C VAL A 61 -1.76 3.42 -16.30
N ASN A 62 -2.77 4.23 -16.01
CA ASN A 62 -2.75 5.67 -16.21
C ASN A 62 -2.34 6.33 -14.91
N CYS A 63 -1.30 7.15 -14.96
CA CYS A 63 -0.79 7.89 -13.81
C CYS A 63 -1.05 9.38 -14.05
N GLY A 64 -1.16 10.17 -12.99
CA GLY A 64 -1.30 11.61 -13.15
C GLY A 64 -1.29 12.35 -11.83
N ASP A 65 -1.29 13.67 -11.92
CA ASP A 65 -1.02 14.57 -10.81
C ASP A 65 -1.95 15.80 -10.79
N GLN A 66 -1.51 16.88 -10.12
CA GLN A 66 -2.19 18.17 -10.06
C GLN A 66 -1.88 19.13 -11.22
N LEU A 67 -0.91 18.81 -12.09
CA LEU A 67 -0.46 19.71 -13.14
C LEU A 67 -1.47 19.77 -14.29
N THR A 68 -1.52 20.95 -14.93
CA THR A 68 -2.37 21.14 -16.10
C THR A 68 -1.68 20.54 -17.32
N GLY A 69 -2.16 19.37 -17.73
CA GLY A 69 -1.55 18.56 -18.78
C GLY A 69 -0.73 17.46 -18.14
N ASP A 70 -1.24 16.23 -18.26
CA ASP A 70 -0.64 15.02 -17.73
C ASP A 70 0.80 14.85 -18.23
N ASN A 71 1.74 14.84 -17.29
CA ASN A 71 3.18 14.65 -17.51
C ASN A 71 3.69 13.33 -16.92
N ASN A 72 2.82 12.53 -16.30
CA ASN A 72 3.21 11.24 -15.77
C ASN A 72 3.26 10.20 -16.90
N PRO A 73 4.16 9.22 -16.81
CA PRO A 73 4.18 8.13 -17.76
C PRO A 73 2.97 7.22 -17.57
N ASP A 74 2.28 6.93 -18.68
CA ASP A 74 1.28 5.89 -18.77
C ASP A 74 1.90 4.58 -19.28
N PHE A 75 1.37 3.44 -18.82
CA PHE A 75 1.86 2.13 -19.23
C PHE A 75 0.76 1.32 -19.91
N VAL A 76 0.97 1.01 -21.20
CA VAL A 76 0.12 0.07 -21.93
C VAL A 76 0.56 -1.35 -21.60
N ILE A 77 -0.34 -2.20 -21.10
CA ILE A 77 0.02 -3.55 -20.67
C ILE A 77 0.35 -4.43 -21.89
N GLY A 78 1.54 -5.02 -21.86
CA GLY A 78 2.06 -5.85 -22.93
C GLY A 78 2.81 -5.09 -24.02
N ASP A 79 2.97 -3.77 -23.87
CA ASP A 79 3.86 -2.92 -24.66
C ASP A 79 5.25 -2.91 -23.99
N ASP A 80 6.22 -3.61 -24.60
CA ASP A 80 7.55 -3.76 -24.05
C ASP A 80 8.53 -2.70 -24.61
N ASP A 81 8.14 -1.94 -25.64
CA ASP A 81 8.97 -0.91 -26.29
C ASP A 81 8.52 0.55 -26.09
N GLY A 82 7.33 0.75 -25.51
CA GLY A 82 6.77 2.04 -25.11
C GLY A 82 6.14 2.83 -26.25
N ASP A 83 5.80 2.20 -27.38
CA ASP A 83 5.18 2.87 -28.53
C ASP A 83 3.65 3.05 -28.40
N GLY A 84 3.06 2.52 -27.32
CA GLY A 84 1.63 2.55 -27.03
C GLY A 84 0.86 1.37 -27.60
N ILE A 85 1.52 0.37 -28.20
CA ILE A 85 0.92 -0.79 -28.85
C ILE A 85 1.40 -2.07 -28.14
N PRO A 86 0.48 -2.96 -27.69
CA PRO A 86 0.90 -4.23 -27.11
C PRO A 86 1.68 -5.13 -28.09
N ASP A 87 2.90 -5.50 -27.72
CA ASP A 87 3.77 -6.46 -28.41
C ASP A 87 3.37 -7.92 -28.15
N ARG A 88 2.72 -8.16 -27.00
CA ARG A 88 2.35 -9.51 -26.56
C ARG A 88 1.02 -9.53 -25.84
N THR A 89 0.37 -10.69 -25.90
CA THR A 89 -0.82 -10.97 -25.10
C THR A 89 -0.45 -11.19 -23.63
N VAL A 90 -1.22 -10.60 -22.73
CA VAL A 90 -1.07 -10.73 -21.28
C VAL A 90 -2.38 -11.27 -20.69
N ILE A 91 -2.37 -12.55 -20.31
CA ILE A 91 -3.48 -13.20 -19.61
C ILE A 91 -3.07 -13.45 -18.17
N LEU A 92 -3.69 -12.73 -17.24
CA LEU A 92 -3.45 -12.87 -15.82
C LEU A 92 -4.36 -13.98 -15.26
N GLN A 93 -3.78 -15.10 -14.81
CA GLN A 93 -4.54 -16.19 -14.19
C GLN A 93 -5.08 -15.77 -12.81
N PRO A 94 -6.11 -16.46 -12.27
CA PRO A 94 -6.58 -16.23 -10.90
C PRO A 94 -5.43 -16.27 -9.90
N GLY A 95 -5.32 -15.26 -9.06
CA GLY A 95 -4.28 -15.17 -8.04
C GLY A 95 -2.88 -14.82 -8.55
N GLN A 96 -2.73 -14.46 -9.83
CA GLN A 96 -1.44 -13.99 -10.37
C GLN A 96 -1.25 -12.49 -10.21
N PHE A 97 0.02 -12.13 -10.09
CA PHE A 97 0.53 -10.77 -10.03
C PHE A 97 1.12 -10.36 -11.39
N TYR A 98 1.03 -9.07 -11.72
CA TYR A 98 1.69 -8.47 -12.87
C TYR A 98 2.41 -7.20 -12.42
N VAL A 99 3.75 -7.22 -12.47
CA VAL A 99 4.59 -6.12 -12.01
C VAL A 99 5.10 -5.29 -13.19
N ILE A 100 4.84 -3.99 -13.14
CA ILE A 100 5.42 -2.96 -13.99
C ILE A 100 6.44 -2.21 -13.14
N GLY A 101 7.71 -2.21 -13.51
CA GLY A 101 8.75 -1.64 -12.64
C GLY A 101 10.08 -1.37 -13.31
N THR A 102 10.99 -0.75 -12.56
CA THR A 102 12.31 -0.37 -13.06
C THR A 102 13.25 -1.58 -13.27
N PRO A 103 14.31 -1.43 -14.09
CA PRO A 103 15.37 -2.44 -14.20
C PRO A 103 16.12 -2.73 -12.90
N THR A 104 16.34 -1.73 -12.03
CA THR A 104 17.01 -1.94 -10.74
C THR A 104 16.14 -2.78 -9.82
N LEU A 105 14.84 -2.49 -9.72
CA LEU A 105 13.91 -3.34 -8.97
C LEU A 105 13.95 -4.78 -9.48
N ASN A 106 13.87 -4.97 -10.80
CA ASN A 106 13.90 -6.31 -11.39
C ASN A 106 15.15 -7.10 -11.00
N THR A 107 16.30 -6.42 -10.97
CA THR A 107 17.56 -7.02 -10.52
C THR A 107 17.50 -7.37 -9.03
N ARG A 108 16.97 -6.47 -8.20
CA ARG A 108 16.88 -6.63 -6.74
C ARG A 108 15.98 -7.79 -6.33
N CYS A 109 14.81 -7.92 -6.95
CA CYS A 109 13.86 -8.99 -6.65
C CYS A 109 14.15 -10.32 -7.39
N GLY A 110 15.22 -10.37 -8.19
CA GLY A 110 15.64 -11.59 -8.88
C GLY A 110 14.77 -11.98 -10.08
N GLY A 111 14.25 -11.00 -10.82
CA GLY A 111 13.48 -11.23 -12.05
C GLY A 111 11.96 -11.17 -11.88
N CYS A 112 11.44 -10.42 -10.91
CA CYS A 112 10.00 -10.35 -10.64
C CYS A 112 9.22 -9.43 -11.59
N VAL A 113 9.88 -8.50 -12.29
CA VAL A 113 9.20 -7.50 -13.13
C VAL A 113 8.75 -8.14 -14.44
N ASN A 114 7.46 -8.02 -14.75
CA ASN A 114 6.86 -8.55 -15.97
C ASN A 114 6.98 -7.58 -17.14
N GLN A 115 6.90 -6.28 -16.88
CA GLN A 115 7.06 -5.21 -17.88
C GLN A 115 8.02 -4.15 -17.34
N LEU A 116 9.14 -3.98 -18.03
CA LEU A 116 10.14 -3.00 -17.65
C LEU A 116 9.69 -1.61 -18.08
N ILE A 117 9.88 -0.64 -17.21
CA ILE A 117 9.67 0.78 -17.52
C ILE A 117 10.84 1.26 -18.37
N ASN A 118 10.57 1.69 -19.60
CA ASN A 118 11.60 2.07 -20.57
C ASN A 118 11.15 3.27 -21.44
N PRO A 119 11.98 4.34 -21.57
CA PRO A 119 13.17 4.62 -20.77
C PRO A 119 12.79 4.99 -19.33
N GLY A 120 13.36 4.31 -18.34
CA GLY A 120 13.06 4.60 -16.96
C GLY A 120 14.00 3.85 -16.03
N SER A 121 15.06 4.53 -15.61
CA SER A 121 15.94 4.01 -14.56
C SER A 121 15.65 4.66 -13.21
N ALA A 122 14.83 5.72 -13.14
CA ALA A 122 14.47 6.41 -11.91
C ALA A 122 13.35 7.45 -12.11
N GLY A 123 12.62 7.80 -11.04
CA GLY A 123 11.69 8.94 -10.99
C GLY A 123 10.50 8.81 -11.94
N VAL A 124 9.97 7.60 -12.03
CA VAL A 124 8.81 7.17 -12.79
C VAL A 124 7.53 7.70 -12.15
N LEU A 125 7.39 7.52 -10.84
CA LEU A 125 6.27 8.03 -10.07
C LEU A 125 6.74 9.33 -9.40
N GLU A 126 5.84 10.29 -9.29
CA GLU A 126 6.18 11.55 -8.64
C GLU A 126 5.90 11.46 -7.13
N ASN A 127 6.40 12.45 -6.38
CA ASN A 127 6.44 12.46 -4.91
C ASN A 127 5.49 13.53 -4.34
N ASP A 128 4.35 13.74 -5.00
CA ASP A 128 3.35 14.77 -4.68
C ASP A 128 1.89 14.23 -4.76
N ASN A 129 0.90 15.10 -5.02
CA ASN A 129 -0.49 14.68 -5.17
C ASN A 129 -0.72 13.90 -6.48
N GLU A 130 -0.45 12.60 -6.46
CA GLU A 130 -0.67 11.72 -7.61
C GLU A 130 -1.72 10.63 -7.41
N TRP A 131 -2.17 10.11 -8.54
CA TRP A 131 -3.05 8.95 -8.65
C TRP A 131 -2.52 7.96 -9.67
N ILE A 132 -2.83 6.68 -9.44
CA ILE A 132 -2.58 5.56 -10.35
C ILE A 132 -3.95 4.92 -10.59
N ALA A 133 -4.34 4.76 -11.85
CA ALA A 133 -5.61 4.15 -12.24
C ALA A 133 -5.39 3.04 -13.26
N LEU A 134 -5.95 1.86 -13.01
CA LEU A 134 -6.06 0.80 -14.00
C LEU A 134 -7.30 1.06 -14.86
N ILE A 135 -7.13 1.22 -16.16
CA ILE A 135 -8.23 1.56 -17.07
C ILE A 135 -8.30 0.63 -18.28
N ILE A 136 -9.52 0.38 -18.75
CA ILE A 136 -9.79 -0.22 -20.06
C ILE A 136 -10.08 0.91 -21.03
N SER A 137 -9.29 1.00 -22.10
CA SER A 137 -9.43 2.02 -23.13
C SER A 137 -10.69 1.82 -23.98
N GLY A 138 -11.27 2.91 -24.49
CA GLY A 138 -12.49 2.92 -25.29
C GLY A 138 -12.99 4.34 -25.54
N GLU A 139 -14.09 4.51 -26.27
CA GLU A 139 -14.72 5.83 -26.50
C GLU A 139 -15.05 6.54 -25.17
N THR A 140 -15.39 5.75 -24.16
CA THR A 140 -15.39 6.17 -22.75
C THR A 140 -14.50 5.17 -22.02
N ARG A 141 -13.40 5.66 -21.42
CA ARG A 141 -12.53 4.80 -20.62
C ARG A 141 -13.31 4.22 -19.45
N THR A 142 -13.04 2.97 -19.11
CA THR A 142 -13.60 2.33 -17.91
C THR A 142 -12.52 2.27 -16.86
N VAL A 143 -12.73 2.91 -15.71
CA VAL A 143 -11.84 2.80 -14.56
C VAL A 143 -12.12 1.47 -13.85
N VAL A 144 -11.08 0.64 -13.73
CA VAL A 144 -11.14 -0.67 -13.07
C VAL A 144 -10.87 -0.54 -11.59
N ASP A 145 -9.77 0.13 -11.26
CA ASP A 145 -9.32 0.36 -9.90
C ASP A 145 -8.44 1.61 -9.89
N ALA A 146 -8.31 2.27 -8.74
CA ALA A 146 -7.39 3.38 -8.59
C ALA A 146 -6.94 3.58 -7.15
N VAL A 147 -5.76 4.17 -7.01
CA VAL A 147 -5.20 4.64 -5.75
C VAL A 147 -4.69 6.06 -5.91
N ALA A 148 -4.85 6.89 -4.89
CA ALA A 148 -4.28 8.24 -4.81
C ALA A 148 -3.51 8.41 -3.51
N TYR A 149 -2.37 9.10 -3.56
CA TYR A 149 -1.47 9.28 -2.43
C TYR A 149 -1.10 10.74 -2.18
N GLU A 150 -0.46 11.01 -1.04
CA GLU A 150 -0.12 12.36 -0.55
C GLU A 150 -1.32 13.31 -0.43
N VAL A 151 -2.53 12.77 -0.30
CA VAL A 151 -3.79 13.53 -0.45
C VAL A 151 -3.99 14.62 0.64
N ASN A 152 -3.07 14.70 1.60
CA ASN A 152 -2.99 15.77 2.59
C ASN A 152 -2.62 17.14 2.04
N LYS A 153 -2.02 17.18 0.86
CA LYS A 153 -1.55 18.43 0.25
C LYS A 153 -2.65 19.19 -0.48
N SER A 154 -3.66 18.52 -1.03
CA SER A 154 -4.82 19.14 -1.68
C SER A 154 -6.05 18.22 -1.72
N PRO A 155 -7.28 18.73 -1.56
CA PRO A 155 -8.50 17.94 -1.75
C PRO A 155 -8.57 17.26 -3.13
N LEU A 156 -8.90 15.97 -3.16
CA LEU A 156 -8.99 15.14 -4.38
C LEU A 156 -9.76 15.81 -5.54
N ALA A 157 -10.88 16.48 -5.24
CA ALA A 157 -11.71 17.13 -6.25
C ALA A 157 -11.01 18.24 -7.05
N ASN A 158 -9.84 18.70 -6.61
CA ASN A 158 -9.06 19.72 -7.30
C ASN A 158 -8.15 19.16 -8.39
N TRP A 159 -7.76 17.88 -8.31
CA TRP A 159 -6.67 17.33 -9.12
C TRP A 159 -6.94 15.91 -9.64
N ALA A 160 -7.66 15.07 -8.89
CA ALA A 160 -8.04 13.75 -9.37
C ALA A 160 -9.22 13.83 -10.37
N PRO A 161 -9.17 13.13 -11.51
CA PRO A 161 -10.29 13.06 -12.46
C PRO A 161 -11.59 12.56 -11.82
N ALA A 162 -12.71 13.17 -12.21
CA ALA A 162 -14.02 12.90 -11.60
C ALA A 162 -14.50 11.44 -11.75
N ASP A 163 -14.03 10.74 -12.78
CA ASP A 163 -14.31 9.32 -13.03
C ASP A 163 -13.43 8.37 -12.22
N ILE A 164 -12.30 8.85 -11.68
CA ILE A 164 -11.39 8.09 -10.80
C ILE A 164 -11.81 8.21 -9.32
N ILE A 165 -12.25 9.39 -8.88
CA ILE A 165 -12.65 9.67 -7.48
C ILE A 165 -13.53 8.57 -6.84
N PRO A 166 -14.52 7.97 -7.54
CA PRO A 166 -15.34 6.89 -6.97
C PRO A 166 -14.58 5.62 -6.54
N GLN A 167 -13.33 5.44 -6.99
CA GLN A 167 -12.45 4.32 -6.60
C GLN A 167 -11.58 4.65 -5.37
N LEU A 168 -11.41 5.93 -5.05
CA LEU A 168 -10.38 6.38 -4.11
C LEU A 168 -10.86 6.44 -2.65
N GLY A 169 -12.14 6.68 -2.44
CA GLY A 169 -12.63 7.20 -1.16
C GLY A 169 -11.99 8.56 -0.88
N GLY A 170 -11.23 8.64 0.20
CA GLY A 170 -10.42 9.80 0.60
C GLY A 170 -8.95 9.69 0.20
N GLY A 171 -8.52 8.59 -0.42
CA GLY A 171 -7.12 8.36 -0.79
C GLY A 171 -6.21 8.06 0.41
N LEU A 172 -4.91 7.98 0.16
CA LEU A 172 -3.88 7.76 1.18
C LEU A 172 -3.38 9.11 1.72
N TRP A 173 -3.65 9.35 3.00
CA TRP A 173 -3.35 10.62 3.66
C TRP A 173 -1.98 10.62 4.32
N GLY A 174 -1.12 11.59 3.99
CA GLY A 174 0.20 11.78 4.58
C GLY A 174 1.29 11.82 3.51
N ASN A 175 2.47 12.33 3.87
CA ASN A 175 3.63 12.27 2.99
C ASN A 175 4.39 10.97 3.27
N TYR A 176 4.51 10.11 2.28
CA TYR A 176 5.14 8.80 2.43
C TYR A 176 6.40 8.70 1.61
N GLN A 177 7.32 7.86 2.08
CA GLN A 177 8.60 7.61 1.44
C GLN A 177 8.86 6.10 1.44
N SER A 178 9.15 5.52 0.28
CA SER A 178 9.46 4.10 0.13
C SER A 178 10.92 3.83 0.49
N LEU A 179 11.24 3.84 1.78
CA LEU A 179 12.63 3.77 2.28
C LEU A 179 13.44 2.65 1.63
N GLU A 180 14.65 2.89 1.14
CA GLU A 180 15.60 1.86 0.72
C GLU A 180 16.24 1.14 1.93
N GLU A 181 16.72 -0.09 1.72
CA GLU A 181 17.43 -0.84 2.77
C GLU A 181 18.84 -0.28 2.95
N SER A 182 19.09 0.40 4.06
CA SER A 182 20.41 0.88 4.43
C SER A 182 21.21 -0.18 5.20
N ALA A 183 22.43 -0.45 4.72
CA ALA A 183 23.38 -1.33 5.40
C ALA A 183 23.87 -0.81 6.77
N THR A 184 23.58 0.45 7.11
CA THR A 184 24.05 1.10 8.35
C THR A 184 22.98 1.29 9.41
N THR A 185 21.71 1.15 9.04
CA THR A 185 20.61 1.60 9.90
C THR A 185 19.49 0.60 10.16
N ASP A 186 19.58 -0.64 9.68
CA ASP A 186 18.53 -1.67 9.85
C ASP A 186 17.15 -1.27 9.30
N ASP A 187 17.15 -0.31 8.37
CA ASP A 187 16.01 0.15 7.60
C ASP A 187 15.47 -1.01 6.76
N ALA A 188 14.15 -1.14 6.67
CA ALA A 188 13.52 -2.09 5.76
C ALA A 188 13.14 -1.37 4.47
N PHE A 189 13.31 -2.03 3.31
CA PHE A 189 12.61 -1.57 2.12
C PHE A 189 11.10 -1.60 2.40
N MET A 190 10.41 -0.47 2.19
CA MET A 190 8.98 -0.32 2.47
C MET A 190 8.23 0.09 1.22
N THR A 191 7.02 -0.43 1.07
CA THR A 191 6.10 -0.16 -0.04
C THR A 191 4.69 0.06 0.49
N ILE A 192 3.79 0.49 -0.38
CA ILE A 192 2.36 0.58 -0.09
C ILE A 192 1.65 -0.57 -0.78
N GLY A 193 1.03 -1.45 0.01
CA GLY A 193 0.35 -2.65 -0.48
C GLY A 193 -1.04 -2.81 0.12
N ARG A 194 -1.91 -3.54 -0.56
CA ARG A 194 -3.21 -3.93 0.00
C ARG A 194 -3.00 -4.84 1.21
N TRP A 195 -3.80 -4.67 2.27
CA TRP A 195 -3.74 -5.53 3.47
C TRP A 195 -3.97 -7.02 3.14
N ARG A 196 -4.73 -7.28 2.09
CA ARG A 196 -5.00 -8.60 1.52
C ARG A 196 -5.02 -8.47 0.00
N ASP A 197 -4.43 -9.44 -0.69
CA ASP A 197 -4.40 -9.41 -2.14
C ASP A 197 -5.82 -9.35 -2.71
N GLY A 198 -6.08 -8.39 -3.59
CA GLY A 198 -7.41 -8.27 -4.21
C GLY A 198 -8.52 -7.72 -3.32
N TYR A 199 -8.22 -7.31 -2.08
CA TYR A 199 -9.20 -6.69 -1.19
C TYR A 199 -9.39 -5.23 -1.54
N ASP A 200 -10.56 -4.92 -2.08
CA ASP A 200 -10.88 -3.60 -2.60
C ASP A 200 -12.28 -3.17 -2.18
N THR A 201 -12.34 -2.08 -1.41
CA THR A 201 -13.59 -1.48 -0.94
C THR A 201 -13.86 -0.14 -1.58
N ASN A 202 -13.02 0.27 -2.55
CA ASN A 202 -13.00 1.60 -3.15
C ASN A 202 -12.76 2.70 -2.10
N VAL A 203 -12.01 2.36 -1.05
CA VAL A 203 -11.68 3.23 0.08
C VAL A 203 -10.22 3.00 0.38
N ASN A 204 -9.33 3.71 -0.34
CA ASN A 204 -7.89 3.40 -0.36
C ASN A 204 -7.30 3.37 1.07
N GLY A 205 -7.75 4.26 1.95
CA GLY A 205 -7.28 4.29 3.33
C GLY A 205 -7.68 3.08 4.16
N ARG A 206 -8.66 2.27 3.74
CA ARG A 206 -8.99 0.98 4.38
C ARG A 206 -8.31 -0.20 3.71
N ASP A 207 -7.94 -0.04 2.45
CA ASP A 207 -7.50 -1.14 1.60
C ASP A 207 -5.97 -1.28 1.62
N PHE A 208 -5.24 -0.17 1.75
CA PHE A 208 -3.78 -0.12 1.69
C PHE A 208 -3.11 0.18 3.03
N GLY A 209 -1.86 -0.25 3.14
CA GLY A 209 -0.96 -0.05 4.28
C GLY A 209 0.51 -0.11 3.87
N HIS A 210 1.39 0.23 4.81
CA HIS A 210 2.83 0.12 4.62
C HIS A 210 3.31 -1.27 4.99
N PHE A 211 4.12 -1.89 4.15
CA PHE A 211 4.73 -3.20 4.42
C PHE A 211 6.08 -3.34 3.76
N ARG A 212 6.71 -4.50 3.96
CA ARG A 212 7.85 -4.90 3.14
C ARG A 212 7.38 -5.19 1.71
N PRO A 213 8.24 -4.91 0.71
CA PRO A 213 7.98 -5.17 -0.69
C PRO A 213 7.65 -6.64 -0.94
N THR A 214 6.62 -6.90 -1.74
CA THR A 214 6.32 -8.24 -2.25
C THR A 214 6.12 -8.30 -3.78
N PRO A 215 6.90 -7.58 -4.61
CA PRO A 215 6.66 -7.55 -6.04
C PRO A 215 6.74 -8.97 -6.65
N GLY A 216 5.66 -9.36 -7.32
CA GLY A 216 5.45 -10.68 -7.91
C GLY A 216 4.99 -11.75 -6.92
N ALA A 217 4.63 -11.37 -5.69
CA ALA A 217 4.26 -12.25 -4.60
C ALA A 217 3.10 -11.69 -3.75
N SER A 218 2.60 -12.51 -2.82
CA SER A 218 1.43 -12.18 -2.03
C SER A 218 1.73 -11.20 -0.89
N ASN A 219 0.90 -10.15 -0.76
CA ASN A 219 0.88 -9.23 0.40
C ASN A 219 0.24 -9.87 1.64
N ASN A 220 -0.31 -11.08 1.54
CA ASN A 220 -1.12 -11.68 2.61
C ASN A 220 -0.29 -12.01 3.85
N LEU A 221 -0.39 -11.14 4.85
CA LEU A 221 0.15 -11.40 6.18
C LEU A 221 -0.66 -12.47 6.95
N PRO A 222 -0.03 -13.24 7.85
CA PRO A 222 -0.72 -14.17 8.73
C PRO A 222 -1.93 -13.55 9.47
N ALA A 223 -3.01 -14.31 9.58
CA ALA A 223 -4.21 -13.91 10.31
C ALA A 223 -4.07 -14.15 11.82
N LEU A 224 -4.24 -13.10 12.62
CA LEU A 224 -4.45 -13.17 14.06
C LEU A 224 -5.92 -13.50 14.35
N THR A 225 -6.17 -14.75 14.73
CA THR A 225 -7.52 -15.25 15.08
C THR A 225 -7.77 -15.32 16.59
N SER A 226 -6.76 -15.01 17.41
CA SER A 226 -6.85 -15.00 18.87
C SER A 226 -6.08 -13.83 19.47
N ARG A 227 -6.46 -13.41 20.68
CA ARG A 227 -5.74 -12.38 21.44
C ARG A 227 -4.26 -12.75 21.60
N VAL A 228 -3.38 -11.84 21.19
CA VAL A 228 -1.94 -11.93 21.44
C VAL A 228 -1.60 -11.03 22.64
N CYS A 229 -0.82 -11.55 23.58
CA CYS A 229 -0.22 -10.76 24.65
C CYS A 229 1.28 -10.78 24.45
N LEU A 230 1.84 -9.65 24.02
CA LEU A 230 3.28 -9.51 23.80
C LEU A 230 3.98 -9.43 25.16
N ASN A 231 4.77 -10.44 25.48
CA ASN A 231 5.57 -10.48 26.69
C ASN A 231 7.03 -10.11 26.37
N PHE A 232 7.36 -8.83 26.49
CA PHE A 232 8.70 -8.34 26.23
C PHE A 232 9.75 -8.86 27.22
N ASP A 233 9.36 -9.40 28.38
CA ASP A 233 10.33 -9.94 29.35
C ASP A 233 11.08 -11.17 28.83
N ASN A 234 10.51 -11.88 27.86
CA ASN A 234 11.13 -13.02 27.20
C ASN A 234 12.27 -12.62 26.24
N TYR A 235 12.38 -11.34 25.88
CA TYR A 235 13.40 -10.82 24.98
C TYR A 235 14.58 -10.24 25.76
N SER A 236 15.77 -10.21 25.16
CA SER A 236 16.89 -9.42 25.70
C SER A 236 16.75 -7.95 25.31
N VAL A 237 17.30 -7.05 26.13
CA VAL A 237 17.37 -5.61 25.78
C VAL A 237 18.15 -5.46 24.47
N GLY A 238 17.64 -4.63 23.55
CA GLY A 238 18.19 -4.43 22.21
C GLY A 238 17.74 -5.46 21.18
N ASN A 239 16.98 -6.49 21.55
CA ASN A 239 16.38 -7.40 20.56
C ASN A 239 15.32 -6.68 19.73
N ILE A 240 15.21 -7.11 18.47
CA ILE A 240 14.11 -6.76 17.56
C ILE A 240 12.97 -7.75 17.82
N PRO A 241 11.79 -7.30 18.27
CA PRO A 241 10.60 -8.15 18.36
C PRO A 241 10.22 -8.67 16.97
N ALA A 242 10.06 -9.98 16.81
CA ALA A 242 9.80 -10.60 15.51
C ALA A 242 8.37 -10.36 14.99
N GLU A 243 7.48 -9.89 15.86
CA GLU A 243 6.08 -9.60 15.55
C GLU A 243 5.90 -8.28 14.80
N PHE A 244 6.96 -7.47 14.70
CA PHE A 244 6.91 -6.15 14.06
C PHE A 244 8.04 -5.95 13.06
N ILE A 245 7.81 -5.02 12.15
CA ILE A 245 8.80 -4.47 11.23
C ILE A 245 8.81 -2.95 11.40
N GLY A 246 10.00 -2.36 11.40
CA GLY A 246 10.14 -0.90 11.41
C GLY A 246 10.24 -0.30 10.01
N SER A 247 10.02 1.01 9.90
CA SER A 247 10.41 1.77 8.70
C SER A 247 11.89 2.12 8.76
N TYR A 248 12.24 3.28 9.30
CA TYR A 248 13.63 3.77 9.42
C TYR A 248 14.44 3.00 10.45
N ARG A 249 13.80 2.38 11.46
CA ARG A 249 14.48 1.50 12.42
C ARG A 249 13.53 0.41 12.87
N ASN A 250 14.00 -0.83 12.96
CA ASN A 250 13.19 -1.85 13.62
C ASN A 250 12.97 -1.50 15.10
N PRO A 251 11.78 -1.80 15.66
CA PRO A 251 11.53 -1.57 17.07
C PRO A 251 12.52 -2.35 17.94
N ARG A 252 12.86 -1.80 19.12
CA ARG A 252 13.81 -2.41 20.06
C ARG A 252 13.18 -2.66 21.40
N VAL A 253 13.52 -3.79 22.02
CA VAL A 253 13.18 -4.07 23.41
C VAL A 253 14.08 -3.24 24.33
N ILE A 254 13.48 -2.55 25.29
CA ILE A 254 14.18 -1.66 26.22
C ILE A 254 14.01 -2.12 27.66
N ALA A 255 14.97 -1.74 28.50
CA ALA A 255 14.77 -1.68 29.94
C ALA A 255 14.19 -0.29 30.29
N PRO A 256 12.91 -0.18 30.70
CA PRO A 256 12.24 1.12 30.86
C PRO A 256 12.99 2.07 31.80
N THR A 257 13.51 1.55 32.91
CA THR A 257 14.16 2.36 33.95
C THR A 257 15.63 2.68 33.66
N GLN A 258 16.17 2.30 32.51
CA GLN A 258 17.56 2.56 32.11
C GLN A 258 17.61 3.25 30.76
N ALA A 259 17.95 4.54 30.77
CA ALA A 259 18.21 5.28 29.54
C ALA A 259 19.49 4.78 28.85
N ASP A 260 19.45 4.67 27.52
CA ASP A 260 20.60 4.50 26.65
C ASP A 260 20.57 5.63 25.61
N ASN A 261 21.41 6.63 25.83
CA ASN A 261 21.43 7.87 25.05
C ASN A 261 22.64 7.93 24.11
N THR A 262 23.28 6.81 23.84
CA THR A 262 24.41 6.76 22.92
C THR A 262 23.92 6.96 21.48
N ALA A 263 24.57 7.82 20.68
CA ALA A 263 24.11 8.06 19.31
C ALA A 263 24.18 6.81 18.40
N ALA A 264 25.03 5.83 18.76
CA ALA A 264 25.25 4.61 17.98
C ALA A 264 24.28 3.45 18.31
N THR A 265 23.80 3.36 19.55
CA THR A 265 22.91 2.25 19.99
C THR A 265 21.76 2.72 20.87
N GLY A 266 21.63 4.01 21.11
CA GLY A 266 20.72 4.60 22.07
C GLY A 266 19.30 4.65 21.53
N PHE A 267 18.64 3.50 21.59
CA PHE A 267 17.22 3.39 21.26
C PHE A 267 16.34 3.88 22.41
N ASN A 268 16.79 3.88 23.68
CA ASN A 268 15.97 4.34 24.82
C ASN A 268 16.39 5.74 25.36
N PRO A 269 15.84 6.85 24.86
CA PRO A 269 16.32 8.20 25.20
C PRO A 269 16.05 8.62 26.65
N ASN A 270 15.06 8.00 27.30
CA ASN A 270 14.58 8.42 28.62
C ASN A 270 14.39 7.21 29.54
N ALA A 271 14.77 7.35 30.80
CA ALA A 271 14.33 6.42 31.83
C ALA A 271 12.86 6.71 32.15
N ILE A 272 12.00 5.73 31.94
CA ILE A 272 10.57 5.77 32.21
C ILE A 272 10.21 4.78 33.34
N PRO A 273 9.11 4.99 34.08
CA PRO A 273 8.61 3.99 35.01
C PRO A 273 8.43 2.64 34.31
N ALA A 274 8.59 1.53 35.04
CA ALA A 274 8.24 0.22 34.50
C ALA A 274 6.74 0.18 34.12
N SER A 275 6.40 -0.62 33.10
CA SER A 275 5.00 -0.85 32.72
C SER A 275 4.24 -1.46 33.91
N PRO A 276 2.90 -1.38 33.97
CA PRO A 276 2.11 -2.03 35.01
C PRO A 276 2.36 -3.55 35.12
N SER A 277 2.84 -4.17 34.05
CA SER A 277 3.28 -5.57 34.01
C SER A 277 4.64 -5.81 34.67
N GLY A 278 5.35 -4.75 35.10
CA GLY A 278 6.62 -4.79 35.81
C GLY A 278 7.85 -5.07 34.93
N GLY A 279 7.67 -5.15 33.62
CA GLY A 279 8.63 -5.72 32.68
C GLY A 279 9.27 -4.76 31.70
N LYS A 280 10.00 -5.32 30.73
CA LYS A 280 10.58 -4.65 29.56
C LYS A 280 9.48 -4.04 28.69
N ALA A 281 9.86 -3.10 27.83
CA ALA A 281 8.96 -2.45 26.88
C ALA A 281 9.54 -2.48 25.46
N MET A 282 8.71 -2.16 24.48
CA MET A 282 9.16 -1.92 23.10
C MET A 282 9.26 -0.41 22.88
N MET A 283 10.31 0.01 22.18
CA MET A 283 10.52 1.37 21.73
C MET A 283 10.45 1.43 20.21
N VAL A 284 9.71 2.43 19.72
CA VAL A 284 9.61 2.78 18.30
C VAL A 284 10.18 4.17 18.15
N ARG A 285 11.41 4.25 17.64
CA ARG A 285 12.15 5.51 17.48
C ARG A 285 13.18 5.35 16.39
N ASP A 286 13.40 6.41 15.62
CA ASP A 286 14.65 6.57 14.88
C ASP A 286 15.65 7.42 15.71
N TRP A 287 16.78 6.82 16.05
CA TRP A 287 17.84 7.49 16.81
C TRP A 287 18.83 8.26 15.92
N ALA A 288 18.77 8.12 14.60
CA ALA A 288 19.44 9.00 13.65
C ALA A 288 18.67 10.33 13.46
N GLY A 289 17.35 10.27 13.64
CA GLY A 289 16.45 11.42 13.75
C GLY A 289 15.43 11.45 12.60
N GLY A 290 14.17 11.61 12.96
CA GLY A 290 13.04 11.53 12.03
C GLY A 290 11.86 10.83 12.69
N GLY A 291 10.80 10.59 11.93
CA GLY A 291 9.71 9.71 12.36
C GLY A 291 10.12 8.24 12.28
N ASN A 292 9.39 7.36 12.94
CA ASN A 292 9.53 5.91 12.77
C ASN A 292 8.18 5.24 13.02
N VAL A 293 7.91 4.14 12.33
CA VAL A 293 6.71 3.32 12.56
C VAL A 293 7.12 1.89 12.88
N ALA A 294 6.30 1.19 13.67
CA ALA A 294 6.36 -0.25 13.84
C ALA A 294 5.05 -0.87 13.36
N ILE A 295 5.13 -1.71 12.34
CA ILE A 295 4.00 -2.36 11.68
C ILE A 295 3.97 -3.82 12.10
N ALA A 296 2.79 -4.34 12.42
CA ALA A 296 2.64 -5.74 12.82
C ALA A 296 2.76 -6.68 11.61
N ASN A 297 3.44 -7.81 11.78
CA ASN A 297 3.64 -8.84 10.74
C ASN A 297 2.43 -9.77 10.60
N SER A 298 1.25 -9.32 11.00
CA SER A 298 0.03 -10.12 11.05
C SER A 298 -1.19 -9.21 11.17
N LEU A 299 -2.32 -9.63 10.63
CA LEU A 299 -3.55 -8.84 10.62
C LEU A 299 -4.65 -9.49 11.45
N PHE A 300 -5.45 -8.66 12.11
CA PHE A 300 -6.66 -9.13 12.79
C PHE A 300 -7.74 -9.48 11.77
N GLU A 301 -8.26 -10.70 11.86
CA GLU A 301 -9.40 -11.16 11.06
C GLU A 301 -10.58 -11.53 11.95
N ASN A 302 -11.78 -11.67 11.35
CA ASN A 302 -13.04 -12.05 12.02
C ASN A 302 -13.74 -10.96 12.86
N GLY A 303 -13.59 -9.68 12.47
CA GLY A 303 -14.55 -8.61 12.78
C GLY A 303 -14.53 -8.05 14.21
N LYS A 304 -13.62 -8.52 15.06
CA LYS A 304 -13.36 -7.92 16.39
C LYS A 304 -11.87 -7.78 16.61
N ALA A 305 -11.32 -6.66 16.17
CA ALA A 305 -9.95 -6.25 16.44
C ALA A 305 -9.93 -5.17 17.53
N GLY A 306 -8.90 -5.19 18.37
CA GLY A 306 -8.74 -4.28 19.49
C GLY A 306 -7.35 -4.46 20.10
N TYR A 307 -6.83 -3.39 20.70
CA TYR A 307 -5.59 -3.44 21.47
C TYR A 307 -5.84 -2.92 22.88
N ASP A 308 -5.17 -3.56 23.85
CA ASP A 308 -4.99 -3.01 25.19
C ASP A 308 -3.52 -2.60 25.27
N LEU A 309 -3.24 -1.29 25.31
CA LEU A 309 -1.88 -0.76 25.30
C LEU A 309 -1.60 0.08 26.54
N TYR A 310 -0.39 -0.07 27.06
CA TYR A 310 0.20 0.90 27.99
C TYR A 310 1.35 1.60 27.28
N ILE A 311 1.16 2.88 26.96
CA ILE A 311 2.10 3.65 26.14
C ILE A 311 2.76 4.76 26.96
N TYR A 312 4.01 5.03 26.64
CA TYR A 312 4.74 6.20 27.10
C TYR A 312 4.99 7.09 25.90
N ILE A 313 4.68 8.37 26.04
CA ILE A 313 4.93 9.39 25.03
C ILE A 313 5.85 10.41 25.70
N ASP A 314 6.94 10.77 25.03
CA ASP A 314 7.81 11.84 25.49
C ASP A 314 7.11 13.19 25.24
N PRO A 315 6.77 13.96 26.29
CA PRO A 315 6.12 15.25 26.13
C PRO A 315 7.11 16.40 25.88
N ALA A 316 8.41 16.11 25.73
CA ALA A 316 9.40 17.13 25.43
C ALA A 316 9.05 17.86 24.12
N ALA A 317 9.03 19.19 24.16
CA ALA A 317 8.72 19.98 22.98
C ALA A 317 9.78 19.74 21.89
N PRO A 318 9.36 19.47 20.64
CA PRO A 318 10.30 19.40 19.53
C PRO A 318 10.96 20.78 19.31
N PRO A 319 12.12 20.84 18.61
CA PRO A 319 12.69 22.11 18.17
C PRO A 319 11.64 22.98 17.45
N ALA A 320 11.72 24.30 17.59
CA ALA A 320 10.71 25.23 17.05
C ALA A 320 10.47 25.15 15.52
N THR A 321 11.34 24.44 14.78
CA THR A 321 11.24 24.20 13.34
C THR A 321 10.62 22.84 13.00
N ARG A 322 10.09 22.11 14.00
CA ARG A 322 9.56 20.75 13.83
C ARG A 322 8.24 20.61 14.57
N VAL A 323 7.35 19.82 14.00
CA VAL A 323 6.12 19.35 14.64
C VAL A 323 6.22 17.83 14.78
N GLU A 324 5.61 17.27 15.84
CA GLU A 324 5.59 15.83 16.10
C GLU A 324 4.14 15.36 16.16
N THR A 325 3.84 14.29 15.42
CA THR A 325 2.53 13.62 15.43
C THR A 325 2.76 12.13 15.60
N TRP A 326 1.96 11.47 16.43
CA TRP A 326 2.00 10.02 16.62
C TRP A 326 0.60 9.42 16.43
N MET A 327 0.55 8.17 15.97
CA MET A 327 -0.69 7.45 15.70
C MET A 327 -0.59 5.98 16.11
N ILE A 328 -1.73 5.41 16.49
CA ILE A 328 -1.92 3.98 16.73
C ILE A 328 -3.20 3.61 16.00
N GLY A 329 -3.12 2.63 15.10
CA GLY A 329 -4.23 2.23 14.24
C GLY A 329 -4.45 0.73 14.20
N LEU A 330 -5.67 0.34 13.85
CA LEU A 330 -6.03 -1.02 13.43
C LEU A 330 -6.44 -0.94 11.97
N LEU A 331 -5.59 -1.43 11.06
CA LEU A 331 -5.82 -1.51 9.61
C LEU A 331 -6.24 -0.17 8.97
N GLY A 332 -5.35 0.41 8.17
CA GLY A 332 -5.65 1.54 7.30
C GLY A 332 -4.95 2.85 7.65
N SER A 333 -4.97 3.75 6.66
CA SER A 333 -4.64 5.17 6.78
C SER A 333 -5.77 5.91 7.54
N PRO A 334 -5.56 7.15 8.01
CA PRO A 334 -6.50 7.87 8.87
C PRO A 334 -7.79 8.31 8.16
N GLU A 335 -8.16 7.75 7.02
CA GLU A 335 -9.42 8.05 6.33
C GLU A 335 -10.66 7.78 7.20
N SER A 336 -10.57 6.85 8.16
CA SER A 336 -11.62 6.65 9.19
C SER A 336 -11.67 7.74 10.28
N LEU A 337 -10.65 8.60 10.33
CA LEU A 337 -10.48 9.77 11.19
C LEU A 337 -10.43 11.04 10.33
N HIS A 338 -11.42 11.21 9.46
CA HIS A 338 -11.71 12.42 8.68
C HIS A 338 -11.80 13.72 9.53
N ASN A 339 -11.58 13.63 10.85
CA ASN A 339 -11.19 14.69 11.75
C ASN A 339 -10.00 14.26 12.64
N HIS A 340 -8.84 14.90 12.39
CA HIS A 340 -7.86 15.41 13.39
C HIS A 340 -6.54 14.65 13.63
N PRO A 341 -5.48 15.38 14.08
CA PRO A 341 -5.28 16.85 14.14
C PRO A 341 -4.32 17.33 13.04
N LEU A 342 -4.62 18.28 12.17
CA LEU A 342 -5.06 19.65 12.45
C LEU A 342 -5.65 20.19 11.14
N ILE A 343 -6.93 20.57 11.15
CA ILE A 343 -7.50 21.41 10.08
C ILE A 343 -7.38 22.84 10.57
N SER A 344 -6.25 23.49 10.34
CA SER A 344 -6.23 24.94 10.22
C SER A 344 -5.99 25.28 8.77
N ASN A 345 -6.92 26.01 8.17
CA ASN A 345 -6.84 26.59 6.82
C ASN A 345 -5.74 27.66 6.68
N SER A 346 -4.62 27.51 7.37
CA SER A 346 -3.42 28.30 7.22
C SER A 346 -2.31 27.34 6.87
N ALA A 347 -1.79 27.50 5.65
CA ALA A 347 -0.51 26.99 5.24
C ALA A 347 0.55 27.13 6.35
N ASN A 348 1.50 26.20 6.34
CA ASN A 348 2.74 26.11 7.11
C ASN A 348 2.71 25.16 8.32
N GLY A 349 3.36 24.02 8.10
CA GLY A 349 4.27 23.36 9.02
C GLY A 349 5.45 22.85 8.22
#